data_AF-A0A6L6J2R9-F1
#
_entry.id   AF-A0A6L6J2R9-F1
#
_cell.length_a   1.000
_cell.length_b   1.000
_cell.length_c   1.000
_cell.angle_alpha   90.00
_cell.angle_beta   90.00
_cell.angle_gamma   90.00
#
_symmetry.space_group_name_H-M   'P 1'
#
loop_
_entity.id
_entity.type
_entity.pdbx_description
1 polymer ?
#
loop_
_entity_poly.entity_id
_entity_poly.type
_entity_poly.pdbx_seq_one_letter_code
_entity_poly.pdbx_strand_id
1 'polypeptide(L)'
;MNAPATRLSGGFASPAHDSARGFRTILSAMSRPGSVLDLAQAAGPAPISAAAATVLLVLCDRTTPLYLAPSHDSPELRDWIAFHCAAPLVAAPEASFALGGWAALQPLDRFAIGTPEYPDRAATLIVDGHDFDAPPITPPATLSGPGIKDEAQLALPDTAAFAANHARFPLGWDAIFTAGSRIAALPRSTQVR
;
A
#
# COMPACT_ATOMS: atom_id res chain seq x y z
N MET A 1 17.17 -25.86 -8.22
CA MET A 1 16.23 -26.54 -7.30
C MET A 1 16.57 -26.16 -5.87
N ASN A 2 15.94 -25.11 -5.35
CA ASN A 2 15.91 -24.59 -3.97
C ASN A 2 14.60 -23.77 -3.90
N ALA A 3 13.68 -23.80 -2.95
CA ALA A 3 13.30 -24.75 -1.90
C ALA A 3 11.76 -24.59 -1.71
N PRO A 4 10.96 -25.66 -1.56
CA PRO A 4 9.50 -25.54 -1.36
C PRO A 4 9.10 -24.85 -0.04
N ALA A 5 10.03 -24.66 0.90
CA ALA A 5 9.75 -24.15 2.25
C ALA A 5 9.42 -22.65 2.32
N THR A 6 9.98 -21.82 1.43
CA THR A 6 9.76 -20.35 1.44
C THR A 6 8.39 -19.93 0.92
N ARG A 7 7.73 -20.77 0.09
CA ARG A 7 6.37 -20.48 -0.42
C ARG A 7 5.25 -20.80 0.57
N LEU A 8 5.52 -21.75 1.48
CA LEU A 8 4.55 -22.29 2.44
C LEU A 8 4.62 -21.60 3.81
N SER A 9 5.60 -20.72 4.02
CA SER A 9 5.83 -19.98 5.27
C SER A 9 5.61 -18.49 5.04
N GLY A 10 5.34 -17.74 6.13
CA GLY A 10 5.17 -16.28 6.05
C GLY A 10 3.72 -15.77 6.07
N GLY A 11 2.73 -16.66 6.12
CA GLY A 11 1.34 -16.30 6.40
C GLY A 11 1.07 -15.96 7.88
N PHE A 12 -0.19 -15.69 8.21
CA PHE A 12 -0.62 -15.46 9.59
C PHE A 12 -0.48 -16.71 10.47
N ALA A 13 0.03 -16.53 11.70
CA ALA A 13 0.13 -17.60 12.69
C ALA A 13 -1.26 -17.97 13.27
N SER A 14 -2.14 -16.99 13.45
CA SER A 14 -3.55 -17.15 13.83
C SER A 14 -4.44 -16.41 12.84
N PRO A 15 -4.82 -17.04 11.70
CA PRO A 15 -5.41 -16.36 10.55
C PRO A 15 -6.55 -15.40 10.88
N ALA A 16 -7.53 -15.83 11.67
CA ALA A 16 -8.67 -14.99 12.04
C ALA A 16 -8.27 -13.78 12.91
N HIS A 17 -7.44 -14.00 13.94
CA HIS A 17 -7.05 -12.93 14.85
C HIS A 17 -6.07 -11.94 14.22
N ASP A 18 -5.09 -12.46 13.48
CA ASP A 18 -4.08 -11.66 12.80
C ASP A 18 -4.70 -10.82 11.68
N SER A 19 -5.58 -11.42 10.86
CA SER A 19 -6.30 -10.69 9.82
C SER A 19 -7.16 -9.58 10.43
N ALA A 20 -7.93 -9.87 11.48
CA ALA A 20 -8.75 -8.86 12.13
C ALA A 20 -7.93 -7.72 12.77
N ARG A 21 -6.77 -8.03 13.37
CA ARG A 21 -5.84 -7.01 13.88
C ARG A 21 -5.28 -6.17 12.74
N GLY A 22 -4.76 -6.81 11.70
CA GLY A 22 -4.19 -6.13 10.54
C GLY A 22 -5.20 -5.22 9.87
N PHE A 23 -6.44 -5.68 9.66
CA PHE A 23 -7.53 -4.89 9.12
C PHE A 23 -7.83 -3.64 9.95
N ARG A 24 -7.92 -3.76 11.28
CA ARG A 24 -8.15 -2.59 12.15
C ARG A 24 -7.00 -1.59 12.10
N THR A 25 -5.77 -2.05 12.04
CA THR A 25 -4.60 -1.17 11.90
C THR A 25 -4.62 -0.44 10.56
N ILE A 26 -4.88 -1.15 9.46
CA ILE A 26 -4.99 -0.57 8.11
C ILE A 26 -6.14 0.46 8.06
N LEU A 27 -7.31 0.11 8.60
CA LEU A 27 -8.45 1.03 8.71
C LEU A 27 -8.10 2.27 9.53
N SER A 28 -7.34 2.11 10.62
CA SER A 28 -6.89 3.23 11.45
C SER A 28 -5.91 4.14 10.70
N ALA A 29 -4.99 3.57 9.93
CA ALA A 29 -4.07 4.35 9.08
C ALA A 29 -4.83 5.13 7.99
N MET A 30 -5.80 4.50 7.33
CA MET A 30 -6.63 5.13 6.29
C MET A 30 -7.56 6.22 6.84
N SER A 31 -8.16 5.99 8.02
CA SER A 31 -9.13 6.94 8.61
C SER A 31 -8.48 8.06 9.43
N ARG A 32 -7.17 7.98 9.68
CA ARG A 32 -6.39 9.00 10.40
C ARG A 32 -5.08 9.31 9.67
N PRO A 33 -5.15 9.89 8.44
CA PRO A 33 -3.97 10.12 7.62
C PRO A 33 -2.91 10.94 8.37
N GLY A 34 -1.65 10.56 8.21
CA GLY A 34 -0.51 11.10 8.97
C GLY A 34 -0.14 10.32 10.24
N SER A 35 -0.93 9.32 10.64
CA SER A 35 -0.54 8.40 11.72
C SER A 35 0.37 7.28 11.19
N VAL A 36 1.54 7.10 11.81
CA VAL A 36 2.40 5.93 11.58
C VAL A 36 2.11 4.89 12.66
N LEU A 37 1.77 3.67 12.26
CA LEU A 37 1.35 2.57 13.13
C LEU A 37 2.23 1.33 12.91
N ASP A 38 2.22 0.42 13.88
CA ASP A 38 2.88 -0.88 13.74
C ASP A 38 1.95 -1.95 13.13
N LEU A 39 2.48 -2.66 12.13
CA LEU A 39 1.85 -3.74 11.38
C LEU A 39 2.92 -4.77 10.98
N ALA A 40 2.90 -5.96 11.59
CA ALA A 40 3.90 -7.01 11.39
C ALA A 40 3.35 -8.42 11.65
N GLN A 41 2.08 -8.66 11.34
CA GLN A 41 1.43 -9.95 11.59
C GLN A 41 1.88 -11.04 10.62
N ALA A 42 2.55 -10.68 9.52
CA ALA A 42 3.05 -11.59 8.50
C ALA A 42 4.39 -11.14 7.94
N ALA A 43 5.07 -12.04 7.22
CA ALA A 43 6.32 -11.78 6.53
C ALA A 43 6.31 -12.48 5.17
N GLY A 44 6.81 -11.85 4.12
CA GLY A 44 6.93 -12.47 2.80
C GLY A 44 8.39 -12.70 2.41
N PRO A 45 8.64 -13.37 1.28
CA PRO A 45 9.98 -13.45 0.71
C PRO A 45 10.47 -12.05 0.31
N ALA A 46 11.74 -11.77 0.58
CA ALA A 46 12.37 -10.51 0.18
C ALA A 46 12.08 -10.18 -1.30
N PRO A 47 11.85 -8.90 -1.64
CA PRO A 47 12.15 -7.71 -0.83
C PRO A 47 10.99 -7.16 0.01
N ILE A 48 9.84 -7.84 0.05
CA ILE A 48 8.64 -7.29 0.72
C ILE A 48 8.85 -7.09 2.23
N SER A 49 8.37 -5.97 2.77
CA SER A 49 8.36 -5.73 4.21
C SER A 49 7.27 -6.54 4.93
N ALA A 50 7.39 -6.70 6.25
CA ALA A 50 6.38 -7.35 7.07
C ALA A 50 5.04 -6.60 7.03
N ALA A 51 5.09 -5.27 7.01
CA ALA A 51 3.91 -4.43 6.86
C ALA A 51 3.24 -4.65 5.50
N ALA A 52 3.98 -4.61 4.38
CA ALA A 52 3.42 -4.86 3.05
C ALA A 52 2.86 -6.28 2.89
N ALA A 53 3.58 -7.30 3.38
CA ALA A 53 3.08 -8.68 3.37
C ALA A 53 1.77 -8.80 4.15
N THR A 54 1.68 -8.14 5.31
CA THR A 54 0.43 -8.10 6.10
C THR A 54 -0.69 -7.40 5.33
N VAL A 55 -0.43 -6.27 4.66
CA VAL A 55 -1.43 -5.58 3.83
C VAL A 55 -1.98 -6.49 2.74
N LEU A 56 -1.11 -7.20 2.00
CA LEU A 56 -1.55 -8.12 0.95
C LEU A 56 -2.42 -9.26 1.50
N LEU A 57 -2.06 -9.86 2.63
CA LEU A 57 -2.85 -10.94 3.23
C LEU A 57 -4.21 -10.47 3.76
N VAL A 58 -4.32 -9.20 4.16
CA VAL A 58 -5.59 -8.64 4.65
C VAL A 58 -6.50 -8.19 3.51
N LEU A 59 -5.94 -7.56 2.48
CA LEU A 59 -6.72 -6.84 1.46
C LEU A 59 -6.81 -7.54 0.11
N CYS A 60 -5.88 -8.46 -0.20
CA CYS A 60 -5.82 -9.09 -1.51
C CYS A 60 -6.35 -10.53 -1.49
N ASP A 61 -7.22 -10.82 -2.45
CA ASP A 61 -7.74 -12.15 -2.73
C ASP A 61 -7.91 -12.37 -4.24
N ARG A 62 -8.57 -13.48 -4.63
CA ARG A 62 -8.84 -13.86 -6.03
C ARG A 62 -9.63 -12.83 -6.84
N THR A 63 -10.31 -11.90 -6.19
CA THR A 63 -11.16 -10.88 -6.81
C THR A 63 -10.48 -9.52 -6.91
N THR A 64 -9.26 -9.38 -6.38
CA THR A 64 -8.51 -8.12 -6.36
C THR A 64 -7.24 -8.24 -7.21
N PRO A 65 -7.26 -7.84 -8.50
CA PRO A 65 -6.08 -7.86 -9.34
C PRO A 65 -4.94 -7.02 -8.78
N LEU A 66 -3.74 -7.60 -8.77
CA LEU A 66 -2.53 -7.03 -8.19
C LEU A 66 -1.48 -6.78 -9.29
N TYR A 67 -0.96 -5.57 -9.35
CA TYR A 67 0.25 -5.27 -10.11
C TYR A 67 1.49 -5.39 -9.22
N LEU A 68 2.53 -6.08 -9.70
CA LEU A 68 3.86 -6.08 -9.10
C LEU A 68 4.79 -5.17 -9.91
N ALA A 69 5.30 -4.13 -9.27
CA ALA A 69 6.34 -3.30 -9.87
C ALA A 69 7.65 -4.11 -9.99
N PRO A 70 8.54 -3.76 -10.95
CA PRO A 70 9.80 -4.49 -11.16
C PRO A 70 10.67 -4.64 -9.90
N SER A 71 10.58 -3.69 -8.95
CA SER A 71 11.29 -3.76 -7.67
C SER A 71 10.85 -4.93 -6.76
N HIS A 72 9.66 -5.47 -6.97
CA HIS A 72 9.05 -6.55 -6.16
C HIS A 72 8.63 -7.73 -7.04
N ASP A 73 9.03 -7.75 -8.30
CA ASP A 73 8.63 -8.78 -9.24
C ASP A 73 9.66 -9.94 -9.24
N SER A 74 9.63 -10.75 -8.18
CA SER A 74 10.46 -11.96 -8.07
C SER A 74 9.62 -13.24 -8.20
N PRO A 75 10.18 -14.35 -8.76
CA PRO A 75 9.50 -15.64 -8.79
C PRO A 75 8.99 -16.08 -7.42
N GLU A 76 9.77 -15.86 -6.37
CA GLU A 76 9.44 -16.25 -5.00
C GLU A 76 8.24 -15.47 -4.47
N LEU A 77 8.18 -14.15 -4.70
CA LEU A 77 7.06 -13.33 -4.25
C LEU A 77 5.79 -13.61 -5.06
N ARG A 78 5.91 -13.85 -6.38
CA ARG A 78 4.77 -14.31 -7.21
C ARG A 78 4.17 -15.61 -6.68
N ASP A 79 5.02 -16.59 -6.39
CA ASP A 79 4.60 -17.87 -5.83
C ASP A 79 3.94 -17.72 -4.46
N TRP A 80 4.50 -16.87 -3.60
CA TRP A 80 3.94 -16.57 -2.27
C TRP A 80 2.56 -15.90 -2.38
N ILE A 81 2.39 -14.92 -3.27
CA ILE A 81 1.11 -14.27 -3.54
C ILE A 81 0.09 -15.27 -4.06
N ALA A 82 0.47 -16.10 -5.03
CA ALA A 82 -0.41 -17.12 -5.60
C ALA A 82 -0.89 -18.12 -4.55
N PHE A 83 -0.02 -18.50 -3.62
CA PHE A 83 -0.36 -19.44 -2.55
C PHE A 83 -1.22 -18.80 -1.45
N HIS A 84 -0.83 -17.63 -0.94
CA HIS A 84 -1.46 -17.05 0.25
C HIS A 84 -2.64 -16.13 -0.04
N CYS A 85 -2.57 -15.33 -1.11
CA CYS A 85 -3.63 -14.40 -1.50
C CYS A 85 -4.48 -14.97 -2.65
N ALA A 86 -3.86 -15.76 -3.53
CA ALA A 86 -4.43 -16.16 -4.82
C ALA A 86 -4.87 -14.97 -5.69
N ALA A 87 -4.28 -13.79 -5.47
CA ALA A 87 -4.58 -12.58 -6.23
C ALA A 87 -4.05 -12.71 -7.68
N PRO A 88 -4.86 -12.38 -8.70
CA PRO A 88 -4.40 -12.44 -10.08
C PRO A 88 -3.40 -11.32 -10.35
N LEU A 89 -2.23 -11.69 -10.91
CA LEU A 89 -1.21 -10.71 -11.29
C LEU A 89 -1.51 -10.13 -12.67
N VAL A 90 -1.63 -8.82 -12.75
CA VAL A 90 -2.08 -8.10 -13.96
C VAL A 90 -1.18 -6.91 -14.30
N ALA A 91 -1.42 -6.28 -15.46
CA ALA A 91 -0.80 -5.02 -15.82
C ALA A 91 -1.37 -3.85 -14.99
N ALA A 92 -0.60 -2.76 -14.87
CA ALA A 92 -0.95 -1.61 -14.03
C ALA A 92 -2.35 -1.00 -14.28
N PRO A 93 -2.86 -0.86 -15.52
CA PRO A 93 -4.19 -0.30 -15.77
C PRO A 93 -5.35 -1.18 -15.27
N GLU A 94 -5.12 -2.47 -15.07
CA GLU A 94 -6.13 -3.45 -14.64
C GLU A 94 -6.11 -3.69 -13.13
N ALA A 95 -5.15 -3.10 -12.43
CA ALA A 95 -4.84 -3.41 -11.05
C ALA A 95 -5.75 -2.65 -10.06
N SER A 96 -6.34 -3.38 -9.11
CA SER A 96 -6.99 -2.80 -7.93
C SER A 96 -5.97 -2.46 -6.84
N PHE A 97 -4.90 -3.25 -6.74
CA PHE A 97 -3.76 -2.98 -5.88
C PHE A 97 -2.46 -2.99 -6.68
N ALA A 98 -1.50 -2.17 -6.28
CA ALA A 98 -0.16 -2.16 -6.88
C ALA A 98 0.90 -2.18 -5.78
N LEU A 99 1.83 -3.15 -5.81
CA LEU A 99 2.94 -3.24 -4.87
C LEU A 99 4.25 -2.80 -5.54
N GLY A 100 4.99 -1.91 -4.88
CA GLY A 100 6.34 -1.58 -5.31
C GLY A 100 7.00 -0.48 -4.49
N GLY A 101 8.30 -0.30 -4.67
CA GLY A 101 8.95 0.95 -4.26
C GLY A 101 8.46 2.13 -5.11
N TRP A 102 8.44 3.33 -4.54
CA TRP A 102 7.89 4.54 -5.18
C TRP A 102 8.39 4.77 -6.61
N ALA A 103 9.71 4.67 -6.83
CA ALA A 103 10.33 4.88 -8.13
C ALA A 103 9.87 3.82 -9.17
N ALA A 104 9.66 2.57 -8.75
CA ALA A 104 9.26 1.49 -9.64
C ALA A 104 7.75 1.51 -9.98
N LEU A 105 6.95 2.24 -9.20
CA LEU A 105 5.53 2.44 -9.48
C LEU A 105 5.30 3.50 -10.57
N GLN A 106 6.29 4.34 -10.88
CA GLN A 106 6.17 5.36 -11.94
C GLN A 106 6.02 4.74 -13.35
N PRO A 107 5.37 5.46 -14.30
CA PRO A 107 4.55 6.66 -14.08
C PRO A 107 3.23 6.31 -13.38
N LEU A 108 2.61 7.26 -12.66
CA LEU A 108 1.40 7.00 -11.87
C LEU A 108 0.09 7.08 -12.67
N ASP A 109 0.10 7.71 -13.84
CA ASP A 109 -1.08 7.91 -14.70
C ASP A 109 -1.59 6.63 -15.37
N ARG A 110 -0.80 5.54 -15.31
CA ARG A 110 -1.19 4.21 -15.76
C ARG A 110 -2.13 3.46 -14.81
N PHE A 111 -2.30 3.93 -13.56
CA PHE A 111 -3.18 3.29 -12.59
C PHE A 111 -4.59 3.88 -12.65
N ALA A 112 -5.59 3.03 -12.41
CA ALA A 112 -6.98 3.46 -12.39
C ALA A 112 -7.22 4.51 -11.29
N ILE A 113 -7.93 5.59 -11.63
CA ILE A 113 -8.34 6.65 -10.69
C ILE A 113 -9.83 6.58 -10.33
N GLY A 114 -10.51 5.51 -10.74
CA GLY A 114 -11.97 5.37 -10.69
C GLY A 114 -12.66 6.13 -11.82
N THR A 115 -13.99 6.06 -11.85
CA THR A 115 -14.83 6.88 -12.73
C THR A 115 -15.79 7.74 -11.90
N PRO A 116 -16.43 8.77 -12.45
CA PRO A 116 -17.41 9.57 -11.70
C PRO A 116 -18.53 8.73 -11.07
N GLU A 117 -18.97 7.67 -11.75
CA GLU A 117 -20.01 6.75 -11.27
C GLU A 117 -19.48 5.74 -10.26
N TYR A 118 -18.19 5.38 -10.36
CA TYR A 118 -17.53 4.38 -9.53
C TYR A 118 -16.14 4.86 -9.08
N PRO A 119 -16.06 5.90 -8.22
CA PRO A 119 -14.79 6.43 -7.75
C PRO A 119 -14.03 5.39 -6.90
N ASP A 120 -14.75 4.47 -6.26
CA ASP A 120 -14.21 3.36 -5.48
C ASP A 120 -13.39 2.36 -6.32
N ARG A 121 -13.54 2.34 -7.65
CA ARG A 121 -12.76 1.47 -8.56
C ARG A 121 -11.38 2.01 -8.91
N ALA A 122 -10.83 2.93 -8.12
CA ALA A 122 -9.44 3.34 -8.29
C ALA A 122 -8.48 2.32 -7.69
N ALA A 123 -7.23 2.38 -8.13
CA ALA A 123 -6.16 1.59 -7.56
C ALA A 123 -5.76 2.09 -6.16
N THR A 124 -5.32 1.16 -5.32
CA THR A 124 -4.56 1.45 -4.09
C THR A 124 -3.09 1.11 -4.29
N LEU A 125 -2.21 2.09 -4.12
CA LEU A 125 -0.77 1.93 -4.25
C LEU A 125 -0.16 1.55 -2.89
N ILE A 126 0.45 0.38 -2.81
CA ILE A 126 1.22 -0.11 -1.66
C ILE A 126 2.69 0.22 -1.94
N VAL A 127 3.14 1.34 -1.37
CA VAL A 127 4.49 1.88 -1.53
C VAL A 127 5.39 1.28 -0.46
N ASP A 128 6.13 0.24 -0.84
CA ASP A 128 6.99 -0.50 0.07
C ASP A 128 8.43 0.01 0.11
N GLY A 129 9.08 -0.14 1.26
CA GLY A 129 10.40 0.47 1.53
C GLY A 129 10.35 1.99 1.74
N HIS A 130 9.22 2.52 2.19
CA HIS A 130 9.07 3.95 2.49
C HIS A 130 9.96 4.39 3.66
N ASP A 131 10.67 5.51 3.50
CA ASP A 131 11.50 6.06 4.56
C ASP A 131 10.68 7.01 5.45
N PHE A 132 10.18 6.48 6.57
CA PHE A 132 9.45 7.26 7.58
C PHE A 132 10.34 8.21 8.40
N ASP A 133 11.65 7.97 8.43
CA ASP A 133 12.60 8.71 9.27
C ASP A 133 13.55 9.60 8.45
N ALA A 134 13.45 9.57 7.12
CA ALA A 134 14.25 10.38 6.22
C ALA A 134 14.24 11.84 6.68
N PRO A 135 15.41 12.44 6.94
CA PRO A 135 15.47 13.86 7.23
C PRO A 135 14.90 14.60 6.01
N PRO A 136 13.94 15.53 6.22
CA PRO A 136 13.29 16.22 5.13
C PRO A 136 14.31 16.94 4.25
N ILE A 137 14.52 16.46 3.01
CA ILE A 137 15.12 17.30 1.94
C ILE A 137 14.17 18.48 1.65
N THR A 138 12.88 18.25 1.84
CA THR A 138 11.77 19.21 1.86
C THR A 138 10.96 18.97 3.14
N PRO A 139 10.42 20.01 3.81
CA PRO A 139 9.63 19.84 5.03
C PRO A 139 8.53 18.77 4.84
N PRO A 140 8.19 18.00 5.88
CA PRO A 140 7.11 17.03 5.80
C PRO A 140 5.83 17.70 5.32
N ALA A 141 5.07 17.00 4.49
CA ALA A 141 3.86 17.55 3.91
C ALA A 141 2.84 17.83 5.01
N THR A 142 2.18 18.99 4.95
CA THR A 142 1.10 19.34 5.86
C THR A 142 -0.21 18.79 5.31
N LEU A 143 -0.85 17.95 6.12
CA LEU A 143 -2.05 17.21 5.77
C LEU A 143 -3.26 17.82 6.47
N SER A 144 -4.39 17.89 5.76
CA SER A 144 -5.69 18.25 6.33
C SER A 144 -6.83 17.54 5.59
N GLY A 145 -8.05 17.60 6.15
CA GLY A 145 -9.23 16.97 5.55
C GLY A 145 -9.80 15.83 6.42
N PRO A 146 -10.61 14.92 5.85
CA PRO A 146 -11.30 13.89 6.61
C PRO A 146 -10.33 13.04 7.46
N GLY A 147 -10.67 12.83 8.73
CA GLY A 147 -9.83 12.07 9.67
C GLY A 147 -8.75 12.87 10.39
N ILE A 148 -8.52 14.13 9.99
CA ILE A 148 -7.57 15.06 10.62
C ILE A 148 -8.36 16.17 11.29
N LYS A 149 -8.10 16.42 12.58
CA LYS A 149 -8.82 17.46 13.34
C LYS A 149 -8.38 18.87 12.93
N ASP A 150 -7.06 19.11 12.96
CA ASP A 150 -6.46 20.41 12.69
C ASP A 150 -5.48 20.25 11.51
N GLU A 151 -4.27 19.74 11.79
CA GLU A 151 -3.26 19.39 10.80
C GLU A 151 -2.53 18.12 11.23
N ALA A 152 -1.96 17.41 10.26
CA ALA A 152 -1.03 16.30 10.50
C ALA A 152 0.19 16.43 9.59
N GLN A 153 1.28 15.73 9.92
CA GLN A 153 2.49 15.70 9.12
C GLN A 153 2.81 14.27 8.72
N LEU A 154 3.24 14.08 7.47
CA LEU A 154 3.77 12.81 6.97
C LEU A 154 4.87 13.09 5.96
N ALA A 155 5.97 12.35 6.04
CA ALA A 155 6.96 12.32 4.97
C ALA A 155 6.30 11.69 3.74
N LEU A 156 6.29 12.41 2.60
CA LEU A 156 5.78 11.89 1.33
C LEU A 156 6.94 11.78 0.35
N PRO A 157 6.97 10.74 -0.51
CA PRO A 157 8.02 10.60 -1.51
C PRO A 157 7.92 11.65 -2.63
N ASP A 158 6.74 12.25 -2.81
CA ASP A 158 6.50 13.33 -3.79
C ASP A 158 5.23 14.13 -3.43
N THR A 159 5.38 15.18 -2.63
CA THR A 159 4.27 16.04 -2.20
C THR A 159 3.44 16.58 -3.37
N ALA A 160 4.08 16.92 -4.50
CA ALA A 160 3.39 17.48 -5.66
C ALA A 160 2.51 16.45 -6.36
N ALA A 161 2.97 15.20 -6.49
CA ALA A 161 2.16 14.12 -7.05
C ALA A 161 0.89 13.85 -6.21
N PHE A 162 1.02 13.87 -4.88
CA PHE A 162 -0.14 13.67 -3.99
C PHE A 162 -1.09 14.87 -3.98
N ALA A 163 -0.59 16.10 -4.05
CA ALA A 163 -1.42 17.28 -4.21
C ALA A 163 -2.18 17.26 -5.54
N ALA A 164 -1.53 16.88 -6.64
CA ALA A 164 -2.16 16.73 -7.96
C ALA A 164 -3.19 15.58 -7.98
N ASN A 165 -2.95 14.50 -7.24
CA ASN A 165 -3.92 13.42 -7.08
C ASN A 165 -5.17 13.89 -6.31
N HIS A 166 -4.97 14.61 -5.19
CA HIS A 166 -6.08 15.19 -4.43
C HIS A 166 -6.92 16.18 -5.26
N ALA A 167 -6.29 16.96 -6.14
CA ALA A 167 -7.01 17.90 -7.02
C ALA A 167 -8.03 17.24 -7.95
N ARG A 168 -8.02 15.90 -8.09
CA ARG A 168 -8.99 15.12 -8.88
C ARG A 168 -10.16 14.59 -8.05
N PHE A 169 -10.17 14.81 -6.73
CA PHE A 169 -11.20 14.28 -5.83
C PHE A 169 -12.62 14.58 -6.36
N PRO A 170 -13.54 13.58 -6.45
CA PRO A 170 -13.49 12.27 -5.80
C PRO A 170 -12.68 11.17 -6.54
N LEU A 171 -12.09 11.47 -7.69
CA LEU A 171 -11.21 10.56 -8.41
C LEU A 171 -9.78 10.64 -7.86
N GLY A 172 -8.99 9.60 -8.15
CA GLY A 172 -7.58 9.50 -7.73
C GLY A 172 -7.30 8.12 -7.17
N TRP A 173 -6.03 7.75 -7.02
CA TRP A 173 -5.65 6.52 -6.32
C TRP A 173 -5.45 6.81 -4.83
N ASP A 174 -5.53 5.78 -3.98
CA ASP A 174 -5.15 5.88 -2.57
C ASP A 174 -3.74 5.31 -2.36
N ALA A 175 -3.05 5.68 -1.28
CA ALA A 175 -1.73 5.14 -0.97
C ALA A 175 -1.65 4.55 0.45
N ILE A 176 -0.96 3.43 0.55
CA ILE A 176 -0.51 2.81 1.79
C ILE A 176 1.02 2.75 1.74
N PHE A 177 1.69 3.38 2.69
CA PHE A 177 3.15 3.37 2.82
C PHE A 177 3.56 2.29 3.81
N THR A 178 4.57 1.49 3.46
CA THR A 178 5.06 0.41 4.31
C THR A 178 6.58 0.38 4.35
N ALA A 179 7.15 0.05 5.51
CA ALA A 179 8.57 -0.27 5.65
C ALA A 179 8.83 -1.00 6.97
N GLY A 180 9.56 -2.12 6.91
CA GLY A 180 9.75 -2.99 8.06
C GLY A 180 8.40 -3.41 8.65
N SER A 181 8.13 -2.98 9.88
CA SER A 181 6.86 -3.20 10.60
C SER A 181 5.96 -1.96 10.64
N ARG A 182 6.25 -0.90 9.89
CA ARG A 182 5.51 0.37 9.95
C ARG A 182 4.58 0.55 8.77
N ILE A 183 3.43 1.15 9.04
CA ILE A 183 2.42 1.53 8.05
C ILE A 183 1.94 2.96 8.28
N ALA A 184 1.72 3.70 7.21
CA ALA A 184 0.86 4.88 7.18
C ALA A 184 0.01 4.84 5.92
N ALA A 185 -1.00 5.69 5.82
CA ALA A 185 -1.80 5.78 4.60
C ALA A 185 -2.23 7.21 4.30
N LEU A 186 -2.51 7.44 3.02
CA LEU A 186 -2.98 8.70 2.49
C LEU A 186 -4.10 8.45 1.47
N PRO A 187 -5.37 8.51 1.91
CA PRO A 187 -6.51 8.50 1.00
C PRO A 187 -6.49 9.75 0.10
N ARG A 188 -7.01 9.62 -1.12
CA ARG A 188 -7.12 10.70 -2.11
C ARG A 188 -7.89 11.94 -1.64
N SER A 189 -8.74 11.79 -0.62
CA SER A 189 -9.47 12.90 0.00
C SER A 189 -8.60 13.83 0.84
N THR A 190 -7.37 13.41 1.16
CA THR A 190 -6.45 14.17 2.01
C THR A 190 -5.87 15.34 1.24
N GLN A 191 -6.04 16.56 1.76
CA GLN A 191 -5.37 17.75 1.24
C GLN A 191 -3.90 17.71 1.62
N VAL A 192 -3.02 17.99 0.66
CA VAL A 192 -1.56 17.95 0.81
C VAL A 192 -0.99 19.32 0.45
N ARG A 193 -0.21 19.91 1.35
CA ARG A 193 0.48 21.21 1.19
C ARG A 193 1.95 21.11 1.56
#